data_AF-N6XZY6-F1
#
_entry.id   AF-N6XZY6-F1
#
_cell.length_a   1.000
_cell.length_b   1.000
_cell.length_c   1.000
_cell.angle_alpha   90.00
_cell.angle_beta   90.00
_cell.angle_gamma   90.00
#
_symmetry.space_group_name_H-M   'P 1'
#
loop_
_entity.id
_entity.type
_entity.pdbx_description
1 polymer ?
#
loop_
_entity_poly.entity_id
_entity_poly.type
_entity_poly.pdbx_seq_one_letter_code
_entity_poly.pdbx_strand_id
1 'polypeptide(L)'
;MKHSSITRLAAALPAAGLLLLAGCASGPQPLYYWGEYQPALYGHFTKEQGAQEQIAALEAGLEKARAKSLAVPPGYHAHLGILYAGSEQPDQMLRHFEAEKTLYPESAAYMDFLMRKARQPE
;
A
#
# COMPACT_ATOMS: atom_id res chain seq x y z
N MET A 1 -56.78 -5.12 48.81
CA MET A 1 -56.98 -5.76 47.49
C MET A 1 -56.46 -4.83 46.41
N LYS A 2 -55.69 -5.37 45.45
CA LYS A 2 -55.39 -4.83 44.10
C LYS A 2 -54.47 -3.60 44.03
N HIS A 3 -53.34 -3.58 43.32
CA HIS A 3 -52.61 -4.53 42.50
C HIS A 3 -51.13 -4.10 42.49
N SER A 4 -50.23 -5.05 42.71
CA SER A 4 -48.81 -4.91 42.35
C SER A 4 -48.70 -5.07 40.82
N SER A 5 -48.00 -4.17 40.12
CA SER A 5 -47.47 -4.45 38.79
C SER A 5 -46.22 -3.62 38.52
N ILE A 6 -45.11 -4.30 38.75
CA ILE A 6 -43.78 -4.05 38.23
C ILE A 6 -43.86 -3.92 36.70
N THR A 7 -43.78 -2.71 36.15
CA THR A 7 -43.50 -2.53 34.71
C THR A 7 -42.01 -2.23 34.55
N ARG A 8 -41.20 -3.27 34.83
CA ARG A 8 -39.77 -3.30 34.53
C ARG A 8 -39.58 -3.41 33.02
N LEU A 9 -38.68 -2.57 32.50
CA LEU A 9 -37.80 -2.86 31.35
C LEU A 9 -38.48 -3.46 30.10
N ALA A 10 -39.47 -2.81 29.50
CA ALA A 10 -39.98 -3.22 28.18
C ALA A 10 -39.42 -2.40 27.01
N ALA A 11 -38.63 -1.35 27.28
CA ALA A 11 -38.08 -0.46 26.24
C ALA A 11 -36.58 -0.70 25.94
N ALA A 12 -35.93 -1.67 26.60
CA ALA A 12 -34.49 -1.92 26.44
C ALA A 12 -34.15 -3.03 25.43
N LEU A 13 -35.12 -3.88 25.05
CA LEU A 13 -34.89 -5.02 24.15
C LEU A 13 -34.62 -4.67 22.67
N PRO A 14 -35.30 -3.70 22.02
CA PRO A 14 -35.06 -3.43 20.60
C PRO A 14 -33.77 -2.62 20.35
N ALA A 15 -33.24 -1.92 21.36
CA ALA A 15 -31.98 -1.18 21.25
C ALA A 15 -30.75 -2.09 21.27
N ALA A 16 -30.81 -3.25 21.95
CA ALA A 16 -29.71 -4.21 22.03
C ALA A 16 -29.48 -4.96 20.71
N GLY A 17 -30.54 -5.16 19.90
CA GLY A 17 -30.43 -5.84 18.60
C GLY A 17 -29.65 -5.04 17.55
N LEU A 18 -29.79 -3.71 17.51
CA LEU A 18 -29.10 -2.85 16.54
C LEU A 18 -27.58 -2.82 16.74
N LEU A 19 -27.09 -2.99 17.97
CA LEU A 19 -25.65 -3.06 18.26
C LEU A 19 -25.00 -4.37 17.78
N LEU A 20 -25.77 -5.47 17.71
CA LEU A 20 -25.28 -6.77 17.25
C LEU A 20 -25.10 -6.84 15.73
N LEU A 21 -25.78 -5.99 14.95
CA LEU A 21 -25.63 -5.93 13.49
C LEU A 21 -24.45 -5.06 13.01
N ALA A 22 -23.80 -4.30 13.90
CA ALA A 22 -22.67 -3.43 13.52
C ALA A 22 -21.33 -4.19 13.38
N GLY A 23 -21.28 -5.49 13.69
CA GLY A 23 -20.03 -6.27 13.77
C GLY A 23 -19.39 -6.72 12.45
N CYS A 24 -20.09 -6.66 11.31
CA CYS A 24 -19.56 -7.14 10.01
C CYS A 24 -19.16 -6.02 9.03
N ALA A 25 -19.42 -4.75 9.35
CA ALA A 25 -19.18 -3.66 8.39
C ALA A 25 -17.72 -3.15 8.38
N SER A 26 -16.93 -3.45 9.42
CA SER A 26 -15.53 -3.04 9.54
C SER A 26 -14.61 -4.25 9.34
N GLY A 27 -14.35 -4.58 8.07
CA GLY A 27 -13.27 -5.51 7.71
C GLY A 27 -11.90 -4.97 8.10
N PRO A 28 -10.86 -5.83 8.20
CA PRO A 28 -9.51 -5.39 8.51
C PRO A 28 -9.03 -4.38 7.47
N GLN A 29 -8.42 -3.28 7.93
CA GLN A 29 -7.81 -2.30 7.06
C GLN A 29 -6.70 -2.99 6.23
N PRO A 30 -6.56 -2.65 4.94
CA PRO A 30 -5.50 -3.22 4.13
C PRO A 30 -4.13 -2.79 4.68
N LEU A 31 -3.18 -3.72 4.73
CA LEU A 31 -1.81 -3.43 5.17
C LEU A 31 -1.09 -2.49 4.20
N TYR A 32 -1.39 -2.60 2.91
CA TYR A 32 -0.72 -1.87 1.84
C TYR A 32 -1.70 -1.12 0.93
N TYR A 33 -1.26 0.04 0.45
CA TYR A 33 -1.88 0.73 -0.66
C TYR A 33 -1.31 0.21 -1.99
N TRP A 34 -2.11 -0.58 -2.70
CA TRP A 34 -1.71 -1.15 -3.99
C TRP A 34 -1.88 -0.17 -5.15
N GLY A 35 -2.94 0.64 -5.14
CA GLY A 35 -3.22 1.61 -6.21
C GLY A 35 -3.11 0.98 -7.61
N GLU A 36 -2.34 1.61 -8.48
CA GLU A 36 -2.08 1.17 -9.86
C GLU A 36 -0.86 0.25 -10.01
N TYR A 37 -0.35 -0.33 -8.91
CA TYR A 37 0.88 -1.14 -8.95
C TYR A 37 0.76 -2.34 -9.89
N GLN A 38 -0.32 -3.12 -9.77
CA GLN A 38 -0.49 -4.33 -10.58
C GLN A 38 -0.66 -4.01 -12.06
N PRO A 39 -1.50 -3.02 -12.47
CA PRO A 39 -1.53 -2.57 -13.86
C PRO A 39 -0.17 -2.12 -14.38
N ALA A 40 0.57 -1.29 -13.63
CA ALA A 40 1.89 -0.81 -14.05
C ALA A 40 2.91 -1.96 -14.20
N LEU A 41 2.90 -2.91 -13.27
CA LEU A 41 3.73 -4.10 -13.31
C LEU A 41 3.40 -4.99 -14.53
N TYR A 42 2.12 -5.20 -14.80
CA TYR A 42 1.70 -5.95 -15.98
C TYR A 42 2.11 -5.23 -17.27
N GLY A 43 1.81 -3.93 -17.37
CA GLY A 43 2.17 -3.08 -18.51
C GLY A 43 3.67 -3.02 -18.79
N HIS A 44 4.51 -3.12 -17.75
CA HIS A 44 5.95 -3.27 -17.88
C HIS A 44 6.33 -4.54 -18.64
N PHE A 45 5.79 -5.69 -18.23
CA PHE A 45 6.14 -6.97 -18.84
C PHE A 45 5.53 -7.15 -20.24
N THR A 46 4.34 -6.60 -20.49
CA THR A 46 3.70 -6.63 -21.81
C THR A 46 4.22 -5.55 -22.76
N LYS A 47 4.95 -4.55 -22.24
CA LYS A 47 5.40 -3.35 -22.95
C LYS A 47 4.25 -2.51 -23.50
N GLU A 48 3.07 -2.60 -22.89
CA GLU A 48 1.88 -1.84 -23.28
C GLU A 48 1.95 -0.39 -22.78
N GLN A 49 2.72 -0.12 -21.72
CA GLN A 49 2.89 1.21 -21.12
C GLN A 49 4.34 1.67 -21.22
N GLY A 50 4.55 2.95 -21.53
CA GLY A 50 5.90 3.55 -21.54
C GLY A 50 6.47 3.73 -20.13
N ALA A 51 7.80 3.78 -20.01
CA ALA A 51 8.48 3.93 -18.71
C ALA A 51 8.03 5.19 -17.95
N GLN A 52 7.93 6.34 -18.61
CA GLN A 52 7.48 7.59 -17.99
C GLN A 52 6.02 7.54 -17.53
N GLU A 53 5.15 6.84 -18.26
CA GLU A 53 3.75 6.66 -17.86
C GLU A 53 3.66 5.81 -16.59
N GLN A 54 4.43 4.71 -16.54
CA GLN A 54 4.51 3.86 -15.36
C GLN A 54 5.09 4.61 -14.16
N ILE A 55 6.17 5.37 -14.35
CA ILE A 55 6.76 6.22 -13.31
C ILE A 55 5.71 7.20 -12.76
N ALA A 56 5.00 7.91 -13.62
CA ALA A 56 3.98 8.87 -13.20
C ALA A 56 2.85 8.21 -12.40
N ALA A 57 2.37 7.04 -12.84
CA ALA A 57 1.33 6.28 -12.13
C ALA A 57 1.79 5.81 -10.74
N LEU A 58 3.03 5.32 -10.65
CA LEU A 58 3.59 4.81 -9.41
C LEU A 58 3.94 5.93 -8.41
N GLU A 59 4.52 7.05 -8.87
CA GLU A 59 4.76 8.22 -8.02
C GLU A 59 3.44 8.79 -7.46
N ALA A 60 2.41 8.89 -8.29
CA ALA A 60 1.08 9.29 -7.82
C ALA A 60 0.50 8.31 -6.79
N GLY A 61 0.84 7.02 -6.90
CA GLY A 61 0.46 6.01 -5.92
C GLY A 61 1.15 6.20 -4.57
N LEU A 62 2.43 6.60 -4.53
CA LEU A 62 3.15 6.95 -3.30
C LEU A 62 2.46 8.10 -2.54
N GLU A 63 2.06 9.14 -3.26
CA GLU A 63 1.37 10.29 -2.68
C GLU A 63 -0.01 9.90 -2.10
N LYS A 64 -0.76 9.05 -2.80
CA LYS A 64 -2.04 8.53 -2.31
C LYS A 64 -1.87 7.60 -1.11
N ALA A 65 -0.82 6.77 -1.09
CA ALA A 65 -0.48 5.93 0.05
C ALA A 65 -0.20 6.78 1.30
N ARG A 66 0.65 7.82 1.14
CA ARG A 66 0.95 8.79 2.20
C ARG A 66 -0.32 9.48 2.71
N ALA A 67 -1.18 9.95 1.83
CA ALA A 67 -2.44 10.62 2.20
C ALA A 67 -3.39 9.69 3.00
N LYS A 68 -3.30 8.37 2.77
CA LYS A 68 -4.08 7.36 3.48
C LYS A 68 -3.36 6.80 4.71
N SER A 69 -2.14 7.26 5.02
CA SER A 69 -1.28 6.70 6.07
C SER A 69 -1.07 5.18 5.92
N LEU A 70 -0.96 4.71 4.67
CA LEU A 70 -0.67 3.32 4.33
C LEU A 70 0.72 3.23 3.69
N ALA A 71 1.43 2.13 3.93
CA ALA A 71 2.64 1.81 3.19
C ALA A 71 2.28 1.31 1.78
N VAL A 72 3.18 1.47 0.80
CA VAL A 72 3.12 0.69 -0.45
C VAL A 72 3.52 -0.77 -0.17
N PRO A 73 3.35 -1.73 -1.09
CA PRO A 73 3.82 -3.11 -0.90
C PRO A 73 5.34 -3.28 -1.16
N PRO A 74 5.94 -4.39 -0.70
CA PRO A 74 7.30 -4.78 -1.10
C PRO A 74 7.45 -4.84 -2.62
N GLY A 75 8.59 -4.37 -3.12
CA GLY A 75 8.94 -4.29 -4.53
C GLY A 75 8.42 -3.04 -5.25
N TYR A 76 7.55 -2.24 -4.63
CA TYR A 76 7.03 -1.03 -5.27
C TYR A 76 8.13 0.00 -5.53
N HIS A 77 8.96 0.26 -4.52
CA HIS A 77 10.09 1.15 -4.67
C HIS A 77 11.20 0.51 -5.51
N ALA A 78 11.42 -0.80 -5.39
CA ALA A 78 12.33 -1.50 -6.30
C ALA A 78 11.94 -1.31 -7.78
N HIS A 79 10.65 -1.41 -8.11
CA HIS A 79 10.18 -1.24 -9.49
C HIS A 79 10.37 0.21 -9.97
N LEU A 80 10.03 1.22 -9.15
CA LEU A 80 10.36 2.62 -9.47
C LEU A 80 11.87 2.79 -9.74
N GLY A 81 12.72 2.19 -8.92
CA GLY A 81 14.17 2.21 -9.12
C GLY A 81 14.59 1.64 -10.48
N ILE A 82 14.02 0.50 -10.89
CA ILE A 82 14.27 -0.11 -12.21
C ILE A 82 13.82 0.81 -13.35
N LEU A 83 12.65 1.44 -13.24
CA LEU A 83 12.14 2.34 -14.27
C LEU A 83 13.02 3.58 -14.43
N TYR A 84 13.50 4.14 -13.32
CA TYR A 84 14.44 5.27 -13.34
C TYR A 84 15.83 4.87 -13.85
N ALA A 85 16.30 3.66 -13.56
CA ALA A 85 17.53 3.12 -14.14
C ALA A 85 17.44 3.03 -15.67
N GLY A 86 16.33 2.50 -16.19
CA GLY A 86 16.07 2.42 -17.64
C GLY A 86 15.85 3.78 -18.32
N SER A 87 15.59 4.83 -17.55
CA SER A 87 15.40 6.21 -18.04
C SER A 87 16.62 7.10 -17.79
N GLU A 88 17.79 6.52 -17.53
CA GLU A 88 19.07 7.22 -17.29
C GLU A 88 19.02 8.26 -16.14
N GLN A 89 18.23 7.97 -15.10
CA GLN A 89 18.05 8.83 -13.91
C GLN A 89 18.60 8.14 -12.65
N PRO A 90 19.94 8.05 -12.48
CA PRO A 90 20.57 7.26 -11.43
C PRO A 90 20.28 7.77 -10.02
N ASP A 91 20.13 9.08 -9.81
CA ASP A 91 19.81 9.65 -8.50
C ASP A 91 18.44 9.18 -8.02
N GLN A 92 17.43 9.20 -8.90
CA GLN A 92 16.09 8.71 -8.60
C GLN A 92 16.10 7.20 -8.35
N MET A 93 16.80 6.45 -9.19
CA MET A 93 16.99 5.01 -8.99
C MET A 93 17.55 4.71 -7.58
N LEU A 94 18.66 5.35 -7.19
CA LEU A 94 19.27 5.14 -5.87
C LEU A 94 18.31 5.50 -4.73
N ARG A 95 17.60 6.63 -4.84
CA ARG A 95 16.61 7.04 -3.83
C ARG A 95 15.54 5.98 -3.60
N HIS A 96 15.02 5.37 -4.66
CA HIS A 96 13.99 4.34 -4.51
C HIS A 96 14.56 3.01 -4.01
N PHE A 97 15.76 2.61 -4.43
CA PHE A 97 16.39 1.41 -3.86
C PHE A 97 16.70 1.54 -2.37
N GLU A 98 17.14 2.71 -1.91
CA GLU A 98 17.31 2.99 -0.48
C GLU A 98 15.97 3.00 0.28
N ALA A 99 14.91 3.54 -0.33
CA ALA A 99 13.57 3.51 0.25
C ALA A 99 13.04 2.08 0.40
N GLU A 100 13.20 1.23 -0.63
CA GLU A 100 12.85 -0.19 -0.59
C GLU A 100 13.61 -0.91 0.54
N LYS A 101 14.93 -0.74 0.60
CA LYS A 101 15.77 -1.34 1.64
C LYS A 101 15.36 -0.90 3.06
N THR A 102 14.96 0.37 3.21
CA THR A 102 14.53 0.92 4.50
C THR A 102 13.19 0.36 4.94
N LEU A 103 12.24 0.23 4.02
CA LEU A 103 10.91 -0.32 4.30
C LEU A 103 10.91 -1.84 4.46
N TYR A 104 11.81 -2.53 3.74
CA TYR A 104 11.86 -3.98 3.61
C TYR A 104 13.31 -4.49 3.75
N PRO A 105 13.82 -4.66 4.99
CA PRO A 105 15.21 -5.08 5.23
C PRO A 105 15.57 -6.45 4.62
N GLU A 106 14.58 -7.30 4.40
CA GLU A 106 14.63 -8.57 3.67
C GLU A 106 15.11 -8.42 2.22
N SER A 107 14.89 -7.25 1.60
CA SER A 107 15.40 -6.91 0.27
C SER A 107 16.82 -6.32 0.29
N ALA A 108 17.36 -5.97 1.47
CA ALA A 108 18.56 -5.13 1.60
C ALA A 108 19.78 -5.69 0.85
N ALA A 109 20.02 -7.00 0.94
CA ALA A 109 21.15 -7.65 0.26
C ALA A 109 21.09 -7.47 -1.27
N TYR A 110 19.88 -7.52 -1.84
CA TYR A 110 19.67 -7.33 -3.27
C TYR A 110 19.77 -5.85 -3.67
N MET A 111 19.14 -4.94 -2.91
CA MET A 111 19.26 -3.49 -3.16
C MET A 111 20.72 -3.03 -3.09
N ASP A 112 21.48 -3.50 -2.09
CA ASP A 112 22.91 -3.19 -1.95
C ASP A 112 23.72 -3.70 -3.14
N PHE A 113 23.39 -4.89 -3.66
CA PHE A 113 24.01 -5.42 -4.87
C PHE A 113 23.76 -4.52 -6.09
N LEU A 114 22.50 -4.14 -6.33
CA LEU A 114 22.14 -3.27 -7.46
C LEU A 114 22.82 -1.90 -7.36
N MET A 115 22.80 -1.27 -6.19
CA MET A 115 23.40 0.05 -5.99
C MET A 115 24.93 0.03 -6.10
N ARG A 116 25.61 -1.06 -5.69
CA ARG A 116 27.06 -1.22 -5.92
C ARG A 116 27.38 -1.30 -7.41
N LYS A 117 26.61 -2.08 -8.18
CA LYS A 117 26.79 -2.20 -9.64
C LYS A 117 26.56 -0.87 -10.36
N ALA A 118 25.55 -0.09 -9.94
CA ALA A 118 25.31 1.22 -10.51
C ALA A 118 26.45 2.23 -10.31
N ARG A 119 27.19 2.12 -9.19
CA ARG A 119 28.35 2.99 -8.88
C ARG A 119 29.65 2.55 -9.56
N GLN A 120 29.68 1.35 -10.12
CA GLN A 120 30.82 0.79 -10.85
C GLN A 120 30.35 0.37 -12.25
N PRO A 121 30.06 1.33 -13.15
CA PRO A 121 29.81 1.00 -14.54
C PRO A 121 31.09 0.36 -15.09
N GLU A 122 30.98 -0.89 -15.56
CA GLU A 122 32.05 -1.53 -16.33
C GLU A 122 32.17 -0.90 -17.71
#